data_AF-A0AAJ2YXB6-F1
#
_entry.id   AF-A0AAJ2YXB6-F1
#
_cell.length_a   1.000
_cell.length_b   1.000
_cell.length_c   1.000
_cell.angle_alpha   90.00
_cell.angle_beta   90.00
_cell.angle_gamma   90.00
#
_symmetry.space_group_name_H-M   'P 1'
#
loop_
_entity.id
_entity.type
_entity.pdbx_description
1 polymer ?
#
loop_
_entity_poly.entity_id
_entity_poly.type
_entity_poly.pdbx_seq_one_letter_code
_entity_poly.pdbx_strand_id
1 'polypeptide(L)'
;MQGLGELTDLELEKKINSEPKETVSKKFGWDCDVMHPEAIVEATESVLARMDKLADVIDVRDNELYIHDRDRILAAAKELKVGDTVADLASIVTEFRIRLMFAPLRFFEGDRDMLKKVAENIVDSYAIASEDPVIEMALRGMRERTEEELMADDYETVIKSFIRFVPAFRDSNIRMLGQLIQSMHREAEVFGLANDPEIITFFQQLDIVVAGAIRPDEFMAITDMLNDFEPTITNRVVELAPIEVLHQFTMNVISGVNTAREQGLSFGADADKRLEHAVTELNRGMLEREDYGNILRGIRSLHVES
;
A
#
# COMPACT_ATOMS: atom_id res chain seq x y z
N MET A 1 0.11 -19.36 19.96
CA MET A 1 1.40 -19.29 19.23
C MET A 1 2.09 -20.64 19.30
N GLN A 2 1.83 -21.52 18.33
CA GLN A 2 2.64 -22.74 18.13
C GLN A 2 3.80 -22.40 17.18
N GLY A 3 4.98 -22.90 17.52
CA GLY A 3 6.29 -22.35 17.16
C GLY A 3 6.65 -22.42 15.68
N LEU A 4 7.25 -21.33 15.19
CA LEU A 4 7.94 -21.22 13.90
C LEU A 4 9.40 -21.73 13.98
N GLY A 5 9.81 -22.30 15.12
CA GLY A 5 11.22 -22.60 15.43
C GLY A 5 11.85 -23.75 14.65
N GLU A 6 11.05 -24.70 14.14
CA GLU A 6 11.55 -26.00 13.62
C GLU A 6 11.20 -26.28 12.15
N LEU A 7 10.62 -25.33 11.40
CA LEU A 7 10.23 -25.56 10.00
C LEU A 7 11.41 -25.39 9.04
N THR A 8 11.53 -26.31 8.08
CA THR A 8 12.42 -26.15 6.90
C THR A 8 11.95 -24.99 6.02
N ASP A 9 12.83 -24.46 5.17
CA ASP A 9 12.51 -23.31 4.30
C ASP A 9 11.29 -23.58 3.40
N LEU A 10 11.19 -24.82 2.90
CA LEU A 10 10.05 -25.27 2.09
C LEU A 10 8.75 -25.37 2.90
N GLU A 11 8.82 -25.80 4.16
CA GLU A 11 7.63 -25.88 5.04
C GLU A 11 7.18 -24.50 5.50
N LEU A 12 8.11 -23.58 5.76
CA LEU A 12 7.79 -22.20 6.10
C LEU A 12 7.15 -21.48 4.91
N GLU A 13 7.71 -21.63 3.70
CA GLU A 13 7.09 -21.09 2.49
C GLU A 13 5.71 -21.68 2.24
N LYS A 14 5.55 -23.01 2.33
CA LYS A 14 4.25 -23.67 2.16
C LYS A 14 3.24 -23.20 3.20
N LYS A 15 3.67 -22.99 4.45
CA LYS A 15 2.79 -22.52 5.52
C LYS A 15 2.30 -21.10 5.25
N ILE A 16 3.21 -20.17 4.92
CA ILE A 16 2.84 -18.78 4.58
C ILE A 16 1.94 -18.77 3.35
N ASN A 17 2.27 -19.55 2.31
CA ASN A 17 1.43 -19.67 1.12
C ASN A 17 0.12 -20.45 1.32
N SER A 18 -0.08 -21.14 2.44
CA SER A 18 -1.35 -21.84 2.72
C SER A 18 -2.41 -20.92 3.32
N GLU A 19 -2.02 -19.73 3.77
CA GLU A 19 -2.95 -18.75 4.34
C GLU A 19 -3.87 -18.19 3.25
N PRO A 20 -5.17 -17.98 3.53
CA PRO A 20 -6.09 -17.35 2.59
C PRO A 20 -5.60 -15.96 2.18
N LYS A 21 -5.43 -15.73 0.88
CA LYS A 21 -5.10 -14.40 0.33
C LYS A 21 -6.39 -13.73 -0.11
N GLU A 22 -7.05 -13.06 0.84
CA GLU A 22 -8.13 -12.12 0.50
C GLU A 22 -7.53 -10.76 0.11
N THR A 23 -8.13 -10.11 -0.89
CA THR A 23 -7.83 -8.72 -1.25
C THR A 23 -8.15 -7.81 -0.07
N VAL A 24 -7.45 -6.68 0.01
CA VAL A 24 -7.63 -5.75 1.12
C VAL A 24 -9.01 -5.11 1.02
N SER A 25 -9.45 -4.74 -0.18
CA SER A 25 -10.80 -4.21 -0.42
C SER A 25 -11.88 -5.19 0.05
N LYS A 26 -11.73 -6.50 -0.23
CA LYS A 26 -12.70 -7.53 0.18
C LYS A 26 -12.80 -7.68 1.69
N LYS A 27 -11.69 -7.58 2.42
CA LYS A 27 -11.69 -7.58 3.90
C LYS A 27 -12.52 -6.44 4.49
N PHE A 28 -12.71 -5.36 3.73
CA PHE A 28 -13.52 -4.20 4.11
C PHE A 28 -14.85 -4.11 3.36
N GLY A 29 -15.31 -5.24 2.79
CA GLY A 29 -16.63 -5.36 2.19
C GLY A 29 -16.74 -4.92 0.73
N TRP A 30 -15.62 -4.66 0.06
CA TRP A 30 -15.59 -4.21 -1.33
C TRP A 30 -14.92 -5.26 -2.22
N ASP A 31 -15.72 -6.02 -2.97
CA ASP A 31 -15.26 -6.98 -3.99
C ASP A 31 -15.96 -6.57 -5.30
N CYS A 32 -15.30 -5.73 -6.07
CA CYS A 32 -15.88 -5.14 -7.28
C CYS A 32 -15.31 -5.72 -8.56
N ASP A 33 -16.19 -5.82 -9.54
CA ASP A 33 -15.89 -6.25 -10.90
C ASP A 33 -14.93 -5.28 -11.60
N VAL A 34 -13.96 -5.82 -12.33
CA VAL A 34 -13.01 -5.06 -13.14
C VAL A 34 -13.76 -4.15 -14.09
N MET A 35 -13.42 -2.86 -14.05
CA MET A 35 -14.02 -1.84 -14.92
C MET A 35 -13.08 -1.52 -16.10
N HIS A 36 -11.79 -1.43 -15.83
CA HIS A 36 -10.74 -1.01 -16.76
C HIS A 36 -9.57 -2.01 -16.77
N PRO A 37 -9.64 -3.08 -17.60
CA PRO A 37 -8.59 -4.10 -17.66
C PRO A 37 -7.19 -3.55 -17.95
N GLU A 38 -7.09 -2.50 -18.75
CA GLU A 38 -5.84 -1.80 -19.05
C GLU A 38 -5.15 -1.26 -17.80
N ALA A 39 -5.92 -0.67 -16.87
CA ALA A 39 -5.41 -0.12 -15.62
C ALA A 39 -4.90 -1.22 -14.67
N ILE A 40 -5.47 -2.43 -14.76
CA ILE A 40 -5.02 -3.62 -14.04
C ILE A 40 -3.68 -4.11 -14.57
N VAL A 41 -3.48 -4.10 -15.89
CA VAL A 41 -2.20 -4.44 -16.51
C VAL A 41 -1.12 -3.44 -16.08
N GLU A 42 -1.40 -2.13 -16.13
CA GLU A 42 -0.46 -1.09 -15.72
C GLU A 42 -0.03 -1.23 -14.25
N ALA A 43 -0.99 -1.46 -13.34
CA ALA A 43 -0.69 -1.70 -11.93
C ALA A 43 0.17 -2.97 -11.74
N THR A 44 -0.14 -4.04 -12.48
CA THR A 44 0.62 -5.28 -12.45
C THR A 44 2.05 -5.08 -12.95
N GLU A 45 2.24 -4.36 -14.06
CA GLU A 45 3.56 -4.05 -14.60
C GLU A 45 4.39 -3.20 -13.62
N SER A 46 3.76 -2.24 -12.94
CA SER A 46 4.41 -1.45 -11.88
C SER A 46 4.91 -2.32 -10.72
N VAL A 47 4.09 -3.29 -10.26
CA VAL A 47 4.50 -4.25 -9.22
C VAL A 47 5.65 -5.14 -9.72
N LEU A 48 5.53 -5.69 -10.94
CA LEU A 48 6.57 -6.52 -11.54
C LEU A 48 7.88 -5.76 -11.73
N ALA A 49 7.84 -4.48 -12.09
CA ALA A 49 9.05 -3.65 -12.21
C ALA A 49 9.78 -3.47 -10.86
N ARG A 50 9.05 -3.36 -9.75
CA ARG A 50 9.65 -3.33 -8.41
C ARG A 50 10.26 -4.70 -8.04
N MET A 51 9.58 -5.78 -8.42
CA MET A 51 10.11 -7.14 -8.25
C MET A 51 11.33 -7.41 -9.13
N ASP A 52 11.39 -6.86 -10.34
CA ASP A 52 12.52 -6.95 -11.27
C ASP A 52 13.76 -6.30 -10.62
N LYS A 53 13.60 -5.09 -10.06
CA LYS A 53 14.69 -4.41 -9.32
C LYS A 53 15.20 -5.23 -8.15
N LEU A 54 14.31 -5.87 -7.38
CA LEU A 54 14.75 -6.76 -6.31
C LEU A 54 15.51 -7.96 -6.88
N ALA A 55 14.96 -8.60 -7.92
CA ALA A 55 15.56 -9.78 -8.53
C ALA A 55 16.97 -9.50 -9.07
N ASP A 56 17.24 -8.31 -9.59
CA ASP A 56 18.59 -7.87 -9.99
C ASP A 56 19.54 -7.77 -8.79
N VAL A 57 19.06 -7.24 -7.66
CA VAL A 57 19.87 -7.10 -6.44
C VAL A 57 20.27 -8.47 -5.89
N ILE A 58 19.32 -9.42 -5.86
CA ILE A 58 19.57 -10.77 -5.34
C ILE A 58 20.00 -11.76 -6.44
N ASP A 59 20.31 -11.31 -7.65
CA ASP A 59 20.82 -12.12 -8.76
C ASP A 59 19.95 -13.34 -9.14
N VAL A 60 18.63 -13.14 -9.20
CA VAL A 60 17.67 -14.18 -9.62
C VAL A 60 16.86 -13.78 -10.86
N ARG A 61 17.16 -12.62 -11.46
CA ARG A 61 16.38 -12.05 -12.57
C ARG A 61 16.32 -12.96 -13.80
N ASP A 62 17.43 -13.64 -14.08
CA ASP A 62 17.60 -14.53 -15.23
C ASP A 62 17.24 -15.99 -14.92
N ASN A 63 16.78 -16.27 -13.69
CA ASN A 63 16.36 -17.61 -13.31
C ASN A 63 15.07 -18.01 -14.06
N GLU A 64 15.04 -19.24 -14.61
CA GLU A 64 13.89 -19.72 -15.38
C GLU A 64 12.58 -19.70 -14.58
N LEU A 65 12.61 -20.01 -13.29
CA LEU A 65 11.43 -19.97 -12.43
C LEU A 65 10.93 -18.54 -12.21
N TYR A 66 11.85 -17.59 -12.05
CA TYR A 66 11.51 -16.18 -11.93
C TYR A 66 10.83 -15.66 -13.19
N ILE A 67 11.44 -15.91 -14.36
CA ILE A 67 10.90 -15.50 -15.66
C ILE A 67 9.50 -16.10 -15.87
N HIS A 68 9.36 -17.41 -15.61
CA HIS A 68 8.08 -18.09 -15.75
C HIS A 68 6.99 -17.50 -14.84
N ASP A 69 7.29 -17.26 -13.56
CA ASP A 69 6.31 -16.68 -12.63
C ASP A 69 5.92 -15.24 -13.02
N ARG A 70 6.90 -14.44 -13.45
CA ARG A 70 6.67 -13.07 -13.94
C ARG A 70 5.76 -13.07 -15.16
N ASP A 71 6.03 -13.94 -16.14
CA ASP A 71 5.23 -14.05 -17.36
C ASP A 71 3.82 -14.57 -17.06
N ARG A 72 3.70 -15.52 -16.11
CA ARG A 72 2.41 -16.03 -15.63
C ARG A 72 1.55 -14.92 -15.02
N ILE A 73 2.13 -14.06 -14.19
CA ILE A 73 1.41 -12.92 -13.59
C ILE A 73 0.95 -11.94 -14.66
N LEU A 74 1.83 -11.58 -15.59
CA LEU A 74 1.49 -10.64 -16.65
C LEU A 74 0.42 -11.20 -17.61
N ALA A 75 0.47 -12.50 -17.91
CA ALA A 75 -0.56 -13.19 -18.67
C ALA A 75 -1.90 -13.16 -17.94
N ALA A 76 -1.92 -13.51 -16.64
CA ALA A 76 -3.14 -13.48 -15.84
C ALA A 76 -3.77 -12.08 -15.80
N ALA A 77 -2.97 -11.02 -15.67
CA ALA A 77 -3.48 -9.64 -15.73
C ALA A 77 -4.08 -9.28 -17.09
N LYS A 78 -3.46 -9.75 -18.20
CA LYS A 78 -3.96 -9.50 -19.57
C LYS A 78 -5.20 -10.32 -19.92
N GLU A 79 -5.48 -11.40 -19.19
CA GLU A 79 -6.65 -12.24 -19.40
C GLU A 79 -7.91 -11.73 -18.70
N LEU A 80 -7.77 -10.84 -17.71
CA LEU A 80 -8.89 -10.24 -16.99
C LEU A 80 -9.76 -9.39 -17.92
N LYS A 81 -11.08 -9.54 -17.78
CA LYS A 81 -12.11 -8.84 -18.54
C LYS A 81 -13.01 -8.04 -17.61
N VAL A 82 -13.77 -7.13 -18.22
CA VAL A 82 -14.84 -6.42 -17.52
C VAL A 82 -15.81 -7.45 -16.92
N GLY A 83 -16.08 -7.35 -15.61
CA GLY A 83 -16.89 -8.32 -14.87
C GLY A 83 -16.08 -9.35 -14.06
N ASP A 84 -14.77 -9.49 -14.30
CA ASP A 84 -13.91 -10.38 -13.51
C ASP A 84 -13.49 -9.72 -12.19
N THR A 85 -12.84 -10.46 -11.28
CA THR A 85 -12.26 -9.90 -10.05
C THR A 85 -10.73 -9.96 -10.08
N VAL A 86 -10.07 -9.08 -9.31
CA VAL A 86 -8.60 -9.07 -9.20
C VAL A 86 -8.07 -10.04 -8.13
N ALA A 87 -8.94 -10.80 -7.46
CA ALA A 87 -8.57 -11.60 -6.29
C ALA A 87 -7.55 -12.71 -6.63
N ASP A 88 -7.76 -13.43 -7.73
CA ASP A 88 -6.85 -14.49 -8.16
C ASP A 88 -5.50 -13.90 -8.59
N LEU A 89 -5.51 -12.77 -9.30
CA LEU A 89 -4.28 -12.06 -9.67
C LEU A 89 -3.50 -11.60 -8.43
N ALA A 90 -4.17 -10.97 -7.46
CA ALA A 90 -3.56 -10.54 -6.21
C ALA A 90 -2.99 -11.74 -5.40
N SER A 91 -3.68 -12.88 -5.41
CA SER A 91 -3.20 -14.12 -4.81
C SER A 91 -1.90 -14.60 -5.47
N ILE A 92 -1.87 -14.67 -6.81
CA ILE A 92 -0.70 -15.10 -7.59
C ILE A 92 0.49 -14.14 -7.36
N VAL A 93 0.24 -12.83 -7.30
CA VAL A 93 1.25 -11.81 -6.99
C VAL A 93 1.82 -12.01 -5.59
N THR A 94 0.97 -12.25 -4.59
CA THR A 94 1.38 -12.51 -3.20
C THR A 94 2.26 -13.75 -3.12
N GLU A 95 1.87 -14.85 -3.78
CA GLU A 95 2.63 -16.10 -3.80
C GLU A 95 4.00 -15.95 -4.48
N PHE A 96 4.06 -15.20 -5.58
CA PHE A 96 5.33 -14.89 -6.22
C PHE A 96 6.23 -14.04 -5.33
N ARG A 97 5.66 -13.03 -4.66
CA ARG A 97 6.40 -12.18 -3.72
C ARG A 97 7.01 -12.99 -2.58
N ILE A 98 6.23 -13.91 -1.99
CA ILE A 98 6.71 -14.80 -0.93
C ILE A 98 7.85 -15.68 -1.46
N ARG A 99 7.67 -16.32 -2.62
CA ARG A 99 8.73 -17.15 -3.24
C ARG A 99 10.02 -16.38 -3.47
N LEU A 100 9.92 -15.12 -3.92
CA LEU A 100 11.09 -14.26 -4.15
C LEU A 100 11.86 -13.97 -2.84
N MET A 101 11.19 -13.93 -1.68
CA MET A 101 11.87 -13.79 -0.39
C MET A 101 12.69 -15.02 0.00
N PHE A 102 12.22 -16.23 -0.35
CA PHE A 102 12.92 -17.48 -0.08
C PHE A 102 13.98 -17.82 -1.13
N ALA A 103 13.94 -17.17 -2.31
CA ALA A 103 14.84 -17.43 -3.41
C ALA A 103 16.33 -17.41 -3.02
N PRO A 104 16.83 -16.46 -2.20
CA PRO A 104 18.23 -16.46 -1.78
C PRO A 104 18.65 -17.73 -1.04
N LEU A 105 17.80 -18.25 -0.15
CA LEU A 105 18.08 -19.48 0.63
C LEU A 105 18.09 -20.74 -0.25
N ARG A 106 17.44 -20.69 -1.41
CA ARG A 106 17.37 -21.82 -2.35
C ARG A 106 18.50 -21.80 -3.37
N PHE A 107 18.91 -20.61 -3.83
CA PHE A 107 19.86 -20.46 -4.93
C PHE A 107 21.30 -20.25 -4.46
N PHE A 108 21.49 -19.78 -3.23
CA PHE A 108 22.81 -19.43 -2.68
C PHE A 108 23.16 -20.23 -1.42
N GLU A 109 22.63 -21.45 -1.28
CA GLU A 109 22.97 -22.34 -0.15
C GLU A 109 24.49 -22.52 -0.06
N GLY A 110 25.08 -22.12 1.07
CA GLY A 110 26.53 -22.15 1.29
C GLY A 110 27.35 -21.06 0.57
N ASP A 111 26.75 -20.19 -0.25
CA ASP A 111 27.42 -19.06 -0.90
C ASP A 111 27.39 -17.82 0.00
N ARG A 112 28.43 -17.69 0.82
CA ARG A 112 28.58 -16.61 1.79
C ARG A 112 28.44 -15.22 1.17
N ASP A 113 29.07 -14.97 0.02
CA ASP A 113 29.17 -13.60 -0.52
C ASP A 113 27.82 -13.14 -1.07
N MET A 114 27.06 -14.07 -1.70
CA MET A 114 25.70 -13.80 -2.14
C MET A 114 24.73 -13.65 -0.98
N LEU A 115 24.83 -14.50 0.04
CA LEU A 115 24.01 -14.40 1.25
C LEU A 115 24.29 -13.10 2.03
N LYS A 116 25.55 -12.64 2.08
CA LYS A 116 25.92 -11.35 2.64
C LYS A 116 25.23 -10.20 1.90
N LYS A 117 25.30 -10.17 0.57
CA LYS A 117 24.66 -9.14 -0.27
C LYS A 117 23.15 -9.07 -0.02
N VAL A 118 22.50 -10.22 0.15
CA VAL A 118 21.07 -10.32 0.45
C VAL A 118 20.77 -9.75 1.84
N ALA A 119 21.57 -10.12 2.85
CA ALA A 119 21.42 -9.61 4.21
C ALA A 119 21.59 -8.09 4.28
N GLU A 120 22.62 -7.55 3.61
CA GLU A 120 22.83 -6.10 3.47
C GLU A 120 21.63 -5.41 2.81
N ASN A 121 21.10 -5.98 1.72
CA ASN A 121 19.91 -5.42 1.07
C ASN A 121 18.68 -5.40 1.99
N ILE A 122 18.49 -6.43 2.81
CA ILE A 122 17.40 -6.48 3.79
C ILE A 122 17.58 -5.36 4.82
N VAL A 123 18.78 -5.20 5.38
CA VAL A 123 19.08 -4.14 6.35
C VAL A 123 18.82 -2.76 5.77
N ASP A 124 19.30 -2.49 4.56
CA ASP A 124 19.11 -1.21 3.88
C ASP A 124 17.64 -0.93 3.59
N SER A 125 16.90 -1.93 3.10
CA SER A 125 15.48 -1.78 2.74
C SER A 125 14.59 -1.45 3.95
N TYR A 126 15.00 -1.84 5.16
CA TYR A 126 14.23 -1.61 6.38
C TYR A 126 14.80 -0.49 7.24
N ALA A 127 15.96 0.07 6.89
CA ALA A 127 16.58 1.16 7.62
C ALA A 127 15.67 2.40 7.73
N ILE A 128 14.82 2.65 6.74
CA ILE A 128 13.86 3.77 6.75
C ILE A 128 12.77 3.63 7.83
N ALA A 129 12.58 2.42 8.35
CA ALA A 129 11.61 2.11 9.39
C ALA A 129 12.28 1.77 10.74
N SER A 130 13.56 2.14 10.91
CA SER A 130 14.33 1.89 12.15
C SER A 130 13.80 2.63 13.38
N GLU A 131 12.92 3.61 13.20
CA GLU A 131 12.27 4.29 14.33
C GLU A 131 11.15 3.43 14.96
N ASP A 132 10.64 2.42 14.25
CA ASP A 132 9.70 1.45 14.80
C ASP A 132 10.46 0.45 15.70
N PRO A 133 10.14 0.35 17.01
CA PRO A 133 10.87 -0.50 17.94
C PRO A 133 10.83 -2.01 17.61
N VAL A 134 9.76 -2.46 16.93
CA VAL A 134 9.60 -3.87 16.53
C VAL A 134 10.50 -4.18 15.33
N ILE A 135 10.52 -3.28 14.34
CA ILE A 135 11.40 -3.39 13.17
C ILE A 135 12.85 -3.25 13.59
N GLU A 136 13.17 -2.28 14.44
CA GLU A 136 14.53 -2.07 14.93
C GLU A 136 15.04 -3.26 15.75
N MET A 137 14.20 -3.90 16.57
CA MET A 137 14.61 -5.12 17.29
C MET A 137 14.95 -6.26 16.31
N ALA A 138 14.20 -6.41 15.22
CA ALA A 138 14.48 -7.40 14.18
C ALA A 138 15.73 -7.03 13.36
N LEU A 139 15.93 -5.75 13.04
CA LEU A 139 17.06 -5.22 12.28
C LEU A 139 18.36 -5.24 13.07
N ARG A 140 18.33 -4.91 14.37
CA ARG A 140 19.54 -4.82 15.20
C ARG A 140 20.28 -6.15 15.25
N GLY A 141 19.54 -7.26 15.38
CA GLY A 141 20.12 -8.60 15.31
C GLY A 141 20.72 -8.95 13.95
N MET A 142 20.29 -8.32 12.86
CA MET A 142 20.92 -8.45 11.54
C MET A 142 22.13 -7.54 11.41
N ARG A 143 22.03 -6.26 11.83
CA ARG A 143 23.12 -5.26 11.79
C ARG A 143 24.34 -5.71 12.59
N GLU A 144 24.13 -6.08 13.85
CA GLU A 144 25.19 -6.58 14.75
C GLU A 144 25.90 -7.81 14.17
N ARG A 145 25.17 -8.61 13.38
CA ARG A 145 25.69 -9.82 12.74
C ARG A 145 26.35 -9.54 11.39
N THR A 146 25.85 -8.60 10.59
CA THR A 146 26.44 -8.22 9.30
C THR A 146 27.74 -7.41 9.43
N GLU A 147 27.99 -6.82 10.60
CA GLU A 147 29.24 -6.08 10.91
C GLU A 147 30.42 -7.02 11.23
N GLU A 148 30.15 -8.26 11.64
CA GLU A 148 31.15 -9.29 11.87
C GLU A 148 31.40 -10.13 10.60
N GLU A 149 32.61 -10.68 10.47
CA GLU A 149 32.95 -11.54 9.34
C GLU A 149 32.32 -12.94 9.51
N LEU A 150 31.04 -13.06 9.15
CA LEU A 150 30.22 -14.26 9.31
C LEU A 150 30.50 -15.37 8.29
N MET A 151 30.11 -16.59 8.64
CA MET A 151 30.04 -17.74 7.72
C MET A 151 28.70 -17.77 6.98
N ALA A 152 28.59 -18.58 5.92
CA ALA A 152 27.36 -18.72 5.14
C ALA A 152 26.14 -19.12 6.01
N ASP A 153 26.30 -20.13 6.89
CA ASP A 153 25.25 -20.61 7.80
C ASP A 153 24.69 -19.52 8.73
N ASP A 154 25.54 -18.56 9.12
CA ASP A 154 25.13 -17.43 9.96
C ASP A 154 24.24 -16.46 9.16
N TYR A 155 24.60 -16.17 7.91
CA TYR A 155 23.76 -15.35 7.03
C TYR A 155 22.45 -16.04 6.70
N GLU A 156 22.44 -17.35 6.45
CA GLU A 156 21.20 -18.09 6.26
C GLU A 156 20.29 -18.00 7.49
N THR A 157 20.87 -18.15 8.68
CA THR A 157 20.13 -18.01 9.94
C THR A 157 19.52 -16.62 10.09
N VAL A 158 20.28 -15.57 9.74
CA VAL A 158 19.83 -14.18 9.76
C VAL A 158 18.67 -13.95 8.78
N ILE A 159 18.83 -14.37 7.52
CA ILE A 159 17.81 -14.24 6.48
C ILE A 159 16.54 -15.00 6.87
N LYS A 160 16.66 -16.23 7.39
CA LYS A 160 15.52 -17.03 7.88
C LYS A 160 14.79 -16.34 9.04
N SER A 161 15.52 -15.76 9.99
CA SER A 161 14.93 -15.00 11.10
C SER A 161 14.11 -13.83 10.58
N PHE A 162 14.63 -13.11 9.59
CA PHE A 162 13.94 -11.99 8.97
C PHE A 162 12.70 -12.44 8.17
N ILE A 163 12.80 -13.49 7.37
CA ILE A 163 11.65 -14.04 6.62
C ILE A 163 10.49 -14.39 7.56
N ARG A 164 10.78 -14.90 8.77
CA ARG A 164 9.77 -15.20 9.80
C ARG A 164 9.08 -13.94 10.36
N PHE A 165 9.75 -12.79 10.32
CA PHE A 165 9.21 -11.50 10.77
C PHE A 165 8.26 -10.87 9.74
N VAL A 166 8.54 -11.02 8.45
CA VAL A 166 7.82 -10.33 7.37
C VAL A 166 6.29 -10.51 7.39
N PRO A 167 5.72 -11.71 7.62
CA PRO A 167 4.25 -11.85 7.67
C PRO A 167 3.59 -10.96 8.73
N ALA A 168 4.17 -10.88 9.93
CA ALA A 168 3.63 -10.05 11.02
C ALA A 168 3.76 -8.56 10.69
N PHE A 169 4.88 -8.15 10.10
CA PHE A 169 5.08 -6.78 9.61
C PHE A 169 4.05 -6.41 8.53
N ARG A 170 3.89 -7.27 7.52
CA ARG A 170 2.92 -7.09 6.44
C ARG A 170 1.50 -6.98 6.97
N ASP A 171 1.09 -7.87 7.86
CA ASP A 171 -0.24 -7.84 8.46
C ASP A 171 -0.49 -6.55 9.26
N SER A 172 0.51 -6.07 10.00
CA SER A 172 0.41 -4.80 10.74
C SER A 172 0.18 -3.62 9.79
N ASN A 173 0.96 -3.52 8.71
CA ASN A 173 0.82 -2.46 7.72
C ASN A 173 -0.50 -2.56 6.96
N ILE A 174 -0.93 -3.75 6.56
CA ILE A 174 -2.23 -3.96 5.90
C ILE A 174 -3.39 -3.55 6.82
N ARG A 175 -3.30 -3.81 8.13
CA ARG A 175 -4.32 -3.33 9.08
C ARG A 175 -4.37 -1.81 9.17
N MET A 176 -3.21 -1.15 9.20
CA MET A 176 -3.11 0.31 9.22
C MET A 176 -3.68 0.91 7.93
N LEU A 177 -3.23 0.42 6.77
CA LEU A 177 -3.78 0.80 5.46
C LEU A 177 -5.28 0.52 5.38
N GLY A 178 -5.73 -0.59 5.97
CA GLY A 178 -7.13 -0.97 6.03
C GLY A 178 -8.03 0.08 6.67
N GLN A 179 -7.55 0.81 7.69
CA GLN A 179 -8.29 1.91 8.29
C GLN A 179 -8.45 3.09 7.32
N LEU A 180 -7.39 3.42 6.58
CA LEU A 180 -7.42 4.48 5.56
C LEU A 180 -8.35 4.11 4.40
N ILE A 181 -8.19 2.89 3.88
CA ILE A 181 -9.02 2.32 2.80
C ILE A 181 -10.48 2.27 3.22
N GLN A 182 -10.78 1.82 4.44
CA GLN A 182 -12.15 1.80 4.96
C GLN A 182 -12.74 3.20 5.09
N SER A 183 -11.94 4.20 5.49
CA SER A 183 -12.39 5.59 5.55
C SER A 183 -12.76 6.10 4.15
N MET A 184 -11.87 5.91 3.18
CA MET A 184 -12.09 6.33 1.79
C MET A 184 -13.27 5.59 1.14
N HIS A 185 -13.44 4.30 1.45
CA HIS A 185 -14.61 3.54 1.00
C HIS A 185 -15.90 4.11 1.57
N ARG A 186 -15.95 4.33 2.88
CA ARG A 186 -17.13 4.91 3.53
C ARG A 186 -17.46 6.28 2.97
N GLU A 187 -16.46 7.09 2.68
CA GLU A 187 -16.66 8.38 2.01
C GLU A 187 -17.25 8.19 0.60
N ALA A 188 -16.67 7.31 -0.22
CA ALA A 188 -17.23 7.00 -1.54
C ALA A 188 -18.68 6.53 -1.46
N GLU A 189 -19.05 5.68 -0.50
CA GLU A 189 -20.44 5.25 -0.27
C GLU A 189 -21.34 6.42 0.14
N VAL A 190 -20.95 7.20 1.16
CA VAL A 190 -21.72 8.35 1.66
C VAL A 190 -21.99 9.36 0.56
N PHE A 191 -21.03 9.53 -0.37
CA PHE A 191 -21.16 10.47 -1.48
C PHE A 191 -21.78 9.87 -2.74
N GLY A 192 -22.20 8.60 -2.72
CA GLY A 192 -22.87 7.94 -3.84
C GLY A 192 -21.93 7.54 -4.99
N LEU A 193 -20.64 7.47 -4.73
CA LEU A 193 -19.58 7.15 -5.68
C LEU A 193 -19.11 5.69 -5.60
N ALA A 194 -19.79 4.84 -4.82
CA ALA A 194 -19.44 3.42 -4.68
C ALA A 194 -19.47 2.63 -6.01
N ASN A 195 -20.17 3.14 -7.03
CA ASN A 195 -20.20 2.54 -8.37
C ASN A 195 -19.43 3.38 -9.41
N ASP A 196 -18.65 4.38 -8.97
CA ASP A 196 -17.87 5.20 -9.88
C ASP A 196 -16.70 4.36 -10.46
N PRO A 197 -16.55 4.29 -11.81
CA PRO A 197 -15.53 3.46 -12.44
C PRO A 197 -14.10 3.84 -12.05
N GLU A 198 -13.80 5.12 -11.81
CA GLU A 198 -12.46 5.55 -11.42
C GLU A 198 -12.15 5.15 -9.98
N ILE A 199 -13.12 5.28 -9.08
CA ILE A 199 -12.99 4.84 -7.69
C ILE A 199 -12.81 3.32 -7.61
N ILE A 200 -13.65 2.55 -8.32
CA ILE A 200 -13.53 1.09 -8.36
C ILE A 200 -12.15 0.68 -8.92
N THR A 201 -11.72 1.29 -10.02
CA THR A 201 -10.43 0.97 -10.65
C THR A 201 -9.27 1.27 -9.72
N PHE A 202 -9.31 2.39 -9.00
CA PHE A 202 -8.30 2.73 -8.01
C PHE A 202 -8.15 1.64 -6.94
N PHE A 203 -9.25 1.18 -6.34
CA PHE A 203 -9.19 0.12 -5.32
C PHE A 203 -8.70 -1.22 -5.90
N GLN A 204 -9.02 -1.52 -7.16
CA GLN A 204 -8.51 -2.71 -7.84
C GLN A 204 -6.99 -2.64 -8.09
N GLN A 205 -6.48 -1.48 -8.51
CA GLN A 205 -5.04 -1.26 -8.63
C GLN A 205 -4.36 -1.34 -7.26
N LEU A 206 -4.96 -0.75 -6.23
CA LEU A 206 -4.47 -0.79 -4.86
C LEU A 206 -4.34 -2.22 -4.34
N ASP A 207 -5.34 -3.08 -4.58
CA ASP A 207 -5.29 -4.49 -4.17
C ASP A 207 -4.10 -5.24 -4.79
N ILE A 208 -3.78 -4.97 -6.05
CA ILE A 208 -2.63 -5.56 -6.76
C ILE A 208 -1.32 -5.04 -6.17
N VAL A 209 -1.23 -3.73 -5.91
CA VAL A 209 -0.02 -3.12 -5.33
C VAL A 209 0.23 -3.64 -3.90
N VAL A 210 -0.81 -3.74 -3.07
CA VAL A 210 -0.72 -4.28 -1.71
C VAL A 210 -0.39 -5.78 -1.71
N ALA A 211 -0.87 -6.54 -2.71
CA ALA A 211 -0.47 -7.93 -2.88
C ALA A 211 1.04 -8.11 -3.05
N GLY A 212 1.71 -7.18 -3.75
CA GLY A 212 3.15 -7.21 -3.96
C GLY A 212 4.01 -6.64 -2.82
N ALA A 213 3.40 -5.93 -1.86
CA ALA A 213 4.13 -5.19 -0.83
C ALA A 213 4.54 -6.06 0.37
N ILE A 214 5.83 -6.02 0.72
CA ILE A 214 6.38 -6.58 1.96
C ILE A 214 7.39 -5.66 2.65
N ARG A 215 7.90 -4.63 1.97
CA ARG A 215 8.94 -3.72 2.47
C ARG A 215 8.37 -2.36 2.88
N PRO A 216 9.01 -1.63 3.80
CA PRO A 216 8.52 -0.33 4.25
C PRO A 216 8.37 0.70 3.12
N ASP A 217 9.30 0.77 2.18
CA ASP A 217 9.24 1.70 1.05
C ASP A 217 8.05 1.41 0.14
N GLU A 218 7.70 0.13 -0.02
CA GLU A 218 6.52 -0.30 -0.78
C GLU A 218 5.22 0.15 -0.10
N PHE A 219 5.15 0.08 1.24
CA PHE A 219 4.01 0.57 2.02
C PHE A 219 3.92 2.10 2.08
N MET A 220 5.06 2.80 2.08
CA MET A 220 5.10 4.25 1.94
C MET A 220 4.54 4.66 0.58
N ALA A 221 4.97 4.02 -0.51
CA ALA A 221 4.44 4.28 -1.84
C ALA A 221 2.94 3.98 -1.98
N ILE A 222 2.40 3.03 -1.21
CA ILE A 222 0.95 2.81 -1.12
C ILE A 222 0.25 3.96 -0.40
N THR A 223 0.84 4.47 0.68
CA THR A 223 0.33 5.65 1.39
C THR A 223 0.33 6.88 0.47
N ASP A 224 1.40 7.08 -0.31
CA ASP A 224 1.48 8.16 -1.29
C ASP A 224 0.40 8.01 -2.37
N MET A 225 0.16 6.79 -2.86
CA MET A 225 -0.91 6.49 -3.80
C MET A 225 -2.31 6.82 -3.23
N LEU A 226 -2.55 6.55 -1.95
CA LEU A 226 -3.80 6.92 -1.26
C LEU A 226 -3.94 8.44 -1.15
N ASN A 227 -2.86 9.14 -0.79
CA ASN A 227 -2.83 10.60 -0.68
C ASN A 227 -3.04 11.29 -2.04
N ASP A 228 -2.45 10.75 -3.11
CA ASP A 228 -2.61 11.25 -4.48
C ASP A 228 -4.04 11.03 -5.03
N PHE A 229 -4.79 10.09 -4.45
CA PHE A 229 -6.16 9.77 -4.87
C PHE A 229 -7.24 10.59 -4.14
N GLU A 230 -6.98 11.08 -2.93
CA GLU A 230 -7.89 11.98 -2.19
C GLU A 230 -8.40 13.17 -3.04
N PRO A 231 -7.56 13.83 -3.86
CA PRO A 231 -7.98 14.81 -4.85
C PRO A 231 -9.04 14.34 -5.85
N THR A 232 -8.92 13.10 -6.32
CA THR A 232 -9.83 12.50 -7.31
C THR A 232 -11.20 12.29 -6.68
N ILE A 233 -11.26 11.75 -5.45
CA ILE A 233 -12.53 11.63 -4.71
C ILE A 233 -13.16 13.01 -4.54
N THR A 234 -12.39 14.00 -4.07
CA THR A 234 -12.89 15.37 -3.88
C THR A 234 -13.46 15.97 -5.18
N ASN A 235 -12.77 15.82 -6.30
CA ASN A 235 -13.26 16.29 -7.59
C ASN A 235 -14.53 15.57 -8.03
N ARG A 236 -14.59 14.23 -7.87
CA ARG A 236 -15.78 13.43 -8.19
C ARG A 236 -16.99 13.81 -7.33
N VAL A 237 -16.79 14.07 -6.04
CA VAL A 237 -17.84 14.54 -5.14
C VAL A 237 -18.38 15.89 -5.62
N VAL A 238 -17.51 16.83 -5.98
CA VAL A 238 -17.93 18.14 -6.53
C VAL A 238 -18.71 17.97 -7.84
N GLU A 239 -18.25 17.10 -8.73
CA GLU A 239 -18.84 16.91 -10.07
C GLU A 239 -20.18 16.17 -10.06
N LEU A 240 -20.32 15.15 -9.21
CA LEU A 240 -21.38 14.15 -9.36
C LEU A 240 -22.34 14.10 -8.18
N ALA A 241 -21.91 14.51 -6.98
CA ALA A 241 -22.76 14.37 -5.79
C ALA A 241 -23.97 15.32 -5.84
N PRO A 242 -25.13 14.91 -5.26
CA PRO A 242 -26.25 15.81 -5.00
C PRO A 242 -25.79 17.05 -4.22
N ILE A 243 -26.45 18.19 -4.42
CA ILE A 243 -26.06 19.46 -3.78
C ILE A 243 -26.09 19.36 -2.25
N GLU A 244 -27.06 18.63 -1.71
CA GLU A 244 -27.19 18.37 -0.27
C GLU A 244 -25.99 17.61 0.30
N VAL A 245 -25.50 16.67 -0.49
CA VAL A 245 -24.38 15.80 -0.15
C VAL A 245 -23.07 16.57 -0.25
N LEU A 246 -22.91 17.40 -1.30
CA LEU A 246 -21.78 18.31 -1.48
C LEU A 246 -21.70 19.37 -0.37
N HIS A 247 -22.85 19.88 0.08
CA HIS A 247 -22.94 20.77 1.24
C HIS A 247 -22.40 20.09 2.50
N GLN A 248 -22.86 18.87 2.80
CA GLN A 248 -22.41 18.12 3.97
C GLN A 248 -20.91 17.80 3.89
N PHE A 249 -20.41 17.40 2.71
CA PHE A 249 -18.99 17.17 2.49
C PHE A 249 -18.15 18.42 2.79
N THR A 250 -18.54 19.56 2.23
CA THR A 250 -17.83 20.83 2.42
C THR A 250 -17.83 21.26 3.88
N MET A 251 -18.94 21.07 4.59
CA MET A 251 -19.03 21.33 6.03
C MET A 251 -18.11 20.39 6.85
N ASN A 252 -18.01 19.11 6.48
CA ASN A 252 -17.12 18.16 7.15
C ASN A 252 -15.65 18.54 6.96
N VAL A 253 -15.25 18.91 5.74
CA VAL A 253 -13.89 19.37 5.43
C VAL A 253 -13.52 20.59 6.27
N ILE A 254 -14.41 21.59 6.34
CA ILE A 254 -14.19 22.78 7.18
C ILE A 254 -14.10 22.42 8.66
N SER A 255 -14.94 21.50 9.14
CA SER A 255 -14.87 21.02 10.52
C SER A 255 -13.52 20.37 10.82
N GLY A 256 -12.99 19.55 9.90
CA GLY A 256 -11.68 18.93 10.03
C GLY A 256 -10.56 19.96 10.14
N VAL A 257 -10.59 21.00 9.29
CA VAL A 257 -9.62 22.10 9.37
C VAL A 257 -9.72 22.85 10.70
N ASN A 258 -10.93 23.10 11.21
CA ASN A 258 -11.11 23.74 12.50
C ASN A 258 -10.60 22.87 13.66
N THR A 259 -10.81 21.56 13.63
CA THR A 259 -10.24 20.64 14.62
C THR A 259 -8.70 20.64 14.57
N ALA A 260 -8.11 20.65 13.37
CA ALA A 260 -6.65 20.78 13.21
C ALA A 260 -6.11 22.09 13.82
N ARG A 261 -6.84 23.20 13.66
CA ARG A 261 -6.52 24.49 14.31
C ARG A 261 -6.60 24.41 15.83
N GLU A 262 -7.64 23.79 16.37
CA GLU A 262 -7.79 23.58 17.82
C GLU A 262 -6.66 22.73 18.41
N GLN A 263 -6.08 21.83 17.59
CA GLN A 263 -4.92 21.02 17.94
C GLN A 263 -3.58 21.74 17.77
N GLY A 264 -3.58 23.01 17.36
CA GLY A 264 -2.39 23.87 17.33
C GLY A 264 -1.75 24.06 15.96
N LEU A 265 -2.37 23.59 14.87
CA LEU A 265 -1.89 23.85 13.51
C LEU A 265 -2.28 25.27 13.06
N SER A 266 -1.32 26.05 12.58
CA SER A 266 -1.54 27.37 11.99
C SER A 266 -1.51 27.30 10.47
N PHE A 267 -2.49 27.92 9.81
CA PHE A 267 -2.59 28.00 8.35
C PHE A 267 -2.42 29.44 7.82
N GLY A 268 -2.12 30.40 8.71
CA GLY A 268 -1.95 31.82 8.38
C GLY A 268 -3.24 32.65 8.42
N ALA A 269 -3.12 33.97 8.54
CA ALA A 269 -4.26 34.89 8.73
C ALA A 269 -5.19 35.00 7.51
N ASP A 270 -4.67 34.75 6.30
CA ASP A 270 -5.49 34.74 5.08
C ASP A 270 -6.30 33.43 4.94
N ALA A 271 -5.82 32.32 5.51
CA ALA A 271 -6.57 31.08 5.59
C ALA A 271 -7.79 31.22 6.50
N ASP A 272 -7.60 31.87 7.65
CA ASP A 272 -8.65 32.11 8.63
C ASP A 272 -9.81 32.91 8.04
N LYS A 273 -9.51 33.99 7.30
CA LYS A 273 -10.53 34.78 6.60
C LYS A 273 -11.29 33.98 5.55
N ARG A 274 -10.61 33.09 4.81
CA ARG A 274 -11.23 32.24 3.79
C ARG A 274 -12.15 31.20 4.41
N LEU A 275 -11.73 30.58 5.52
CA LEU A 275 -12.55 29.63 6.28
C LEU A 275 -13.78 30.31 6.88
N GLU A 276 -13.62 31.48 7.50
CA GLU A 276 -14.75 32.25 8.05
C GLU A 276 -15.75 32.68 6.97
N HIS A 277 -15.25 33.09 5.80
CA HIS A 277 -16.08 33.43 4.67
C HIS A 277 -16.86 32.21 4.16
N ALA A 278 -16.19 31.09 3.94
CA ALA A 278 -16.82 29.84 3.51
C ALA A 278 -17.89 29.35 4.50
N VAL A 279 -17.61 29.38 5.81
CA VAL A 279 -18.60 29.06 6.86
C VAL A 279 -19.81 29.99 6.79
N THR A 280 -19.57 31.30 6.56
CA THR A 280 -20.65 32.28 6.46
C THR A 280 -21.53 32.04 5.24
N GLU A 281 -20.94 31.68 4.09
CA GLU A 281 -21.69 31.38 2.87
C GLU A 281 -22.51 30.09 3.01
N LEU A 282 -21.91 29.03 3.57
CA LEU A 282 -22.61 27.76 3.80
C LEU A 282 -23.78 27.90 4.77
N ASN A 283 -23.64 28.74 5.81
CA ASN A 283 -24.73 28.98 6.77
C ASN A 283 -25.90 29.81 6.20
N ARG A 284 -25.75 30.43 5.02
CA ARG A 284 -26.81 31.23 4.38
C ARG A 284 -27.77 30.38 3.53
N GLY A 285 -27.38 29.17 3.16
CA GLY A 285 -28.20 28.24 2.38
C GLY A 285 -27.37 27.34 1.47
N MET A 286 -28.05 26.58 0.61
CA MET A 286 -27.40 25.83 -0.44
C MET A 286 -26.78 26.76 -1.47
N LEU A 287 -25.57 26.42 -1.90
CA LEU A 287 -24.83 27.17 -2.91
C LEU A 287 -24.95 26.49 -4.28
N GLU A 288 -24.50 27.18 -5.32
CA GLU A 288 -24.28 26.53 -6.61
C GLU A 288 -23.06 25.61 -6.52
N ARG A 289 -23.03 24.57 -7.37
CA ARG A 289 -21.94 23.58 -7.39
C ARG A 289 -20.56 24.24 -7.59
N GLU A 290 -20.48 25.28 -8.42
CA GLU A 290 -19.23 26.01 -8.67
C GLU A 290 -18.69 26.66 -7.39
N ASP A 291 -19.56 27.20 -6.54
CA ASP A 291 -19.19 27.85 -5.29
C ASP A 291 -18.60 26.84 -4.30
N TYR A 292 -19.21 25.65 -4.19
CA TYR A 292 -18.63 24.54 -3.43
C TYR A 292 -17.24 24.15 -3.94
N GLY A 293 -17.08 24.04 -5.27
CA GLY A 293 -15.78 23.76 -5.89
C GLY A 293 -14.73 24.82 -5.57
N ASN A 294 -15.11 26.09 -5.54
CA ASN A 294 -14.23 27.20 -5.19
C ASN A 294 -13.84 27.19 -3.71
N ILE A 295 -14.78 26.91 -2.81
CA ILE A 295 -14.52 26.76 -1.37
C ILE A 295 -13.53 25.62 -1.12
N LEU A 296 -13.78 24.42 -1.66
CA LEU A 296 -12.93 23.25 -1.47
C LEU A 296 -11.52 23.45 -2.06
N ARG A 297 -11.42 24.08 -3.25
CA ARG A 297 -10.12 24.45 -3.83
C ARG A 297 -9.38 25.47 -2.97
N GLY A 298 -10.11 26.42 -2.39
CA GLY A 298 -9.58 27.39 -1.43
C GLY A 298 -9.04 26.73 -0.16
N ILE A 299 -9.76 25.75 0.39
CA ILE A 299 -9.33 24.97 1.56
C ILE A 299 -8.11 24.11 1.25
N ARG A 300 -8.07 23.47 0.07
CA ARG A 300 -6.91 22.67 -0.35
C ARG A 300 -5.65 23.50 -0.58
N SER A 301 -5.80 24.80 -0.89
CA SER A 301 -4.66 25.72 -1.02
C SER A 301 -4.08 26.19 0.30
N LEU A 302 -4.66 25.78 1.45
CA LEU A 302 -4.14 26.13 2.76
C LEU A 302 -2.85 25.34 3.02
N HIS A 303 -1.78 26.07 3.31
CA HIS A 303 -0.49 25.49 3.69
C HIS A 303 -0.32 25.68 5.20
N VAL A 304 0.20 24.67 5.89
CA VAL A 304 0.59 24.82 7.30
C VAL A 304 1.79 25.76 7.35
N GLU A 305 1.67 26.87 8.09
CA GLU A 305 2.81 27.71 8.42
C GLU A 305 3.56 27.04 9.58
N SER A 306 4.78 26.57 9.28
CA SER A 306 5.73 26.01 10.25
C SER A 306 6.41 27.09 11.08
#